data_AF-A0A1L8D9E3-F1
#
_entry.id   AF-A0A1L8D9E3-F1
#
_cell.length_a   1.000
_cell.length_b   1.000
_cell.length_c   1.000
_cell.angle_alpha   90.00
_cell.angle_beta   90.00
_cell.angle_gamma   90.00
#
_symmetry.space_group_name_H-M   'P 1'
#
loop_
_entity.id
_entity.type
_entity.pdbx_description
1 polymer ?
#
loop_
_entity_poly.entity_id
_entity_poly.type
_entity_poly.pdbx_seq_one_letter_code
_entity_poly.pdbx_strand_id
1 'polypeptide(L)'
;MSQTSQTSEFPSAPEDDSVEDLCKKTLKSRIFLGEFREKRLVPELNSYRDVIVVSARTEAAIANDLDIVHDKLVDLHAGGDVQWIGLTRNTGQRVKGLESVSVWTELDSFHTFGTYWFQIKTIRFRSNEILLKLKVLRSVDDVVPQQDSQELPFKWEDIDWPVVEQLGRHIYTWTAQQARSVVTSLLSIRISMVQVVSYIKMFIFLAITAVVSLFHVTRAIGEFGLRFITESRRCIHTLMPLFLGIIDFFTKIVGGFYMLIAMVWRDSINLRGRNNLQALPAPSRRWRPQFTPPRRINY
;
A
#
# COMPACT_ATOMS: atom_id res chain seq x y z
N MET A 1 41.15 33.21 37.15
CA MET A 1 41.29 33.58 35.72
C MET A 1 41.69 32.32 34.99
N SER A 2 40.70 31.69 34.36
CA SER A 2 40.82 30.38 33.71
C SER A 2 41.24 30.57 32.27
N GLN A 3 42.38 30.02 31.87
CA GLN A 3 42.81 29.97 30.47
C GLN A 3 42.42 28.62 29.88
N THR A 4 41.43 28.67 28.99
CA THR A 4 40.97 27.60 28.11
C THR A 4 42.04 27.30 27.07
N SER A 5 42.61 26.09 27.10
CA SER A 5 43.43 25.57 26.01
C SER A 5 42.50 25.04 24.92
N GLN A 6 42.49 25.71 23.78
CA GLN A 6 41.81 25.29 22.57
C GLN A 6 42.59 24.14 21.94
N THR A 7 42.00 22.95 21.90
CA THR A 7 42.48 21.81 21.12
C THR A 7 42.21 22.10 19.65
N SER A 8 43.28 22.16 18.88
CA SER A 8 43.31 22.39 17.43
C SER A 8 42.61 21.27 16.65
N GLU A 9 41.52 21.61 15.96
CA GLU A 9 41.01 20.84 14.81
C GLU A 9 42.06 20.84 13.70
N PHE A 10 42.66 19.67 13.44
CA PHE A 10 43.34 19.41 12.17
C PHE A 10 42.28 18.98 11.14
N PRO A 11 42.23 19.60 9.95
CA PRO A 11 41.33 19.18 8.88
C PRO A 11 41.91 17.93 8.20
N SER A 12 41.23 16.80 8.31
CA SER A 12 41.51 15.60 7.53
C SER A 12 41.13 15.82 6.07
N ALA A 13 42.16 15.69 5.23
CA ALA A 13 42.30 15.57 3.78
C ALA A 13 41.09 15.57 2.81
N PRO A 14 41.28 16.09 1.57
CA PRO A 14 40.31 16.12 0.46
C PRO A 14 40.20 14.81 -0.36
N GLU A 15 40.78 13.69 0.10
CA GLU A 15 40.76 12.41 -0.64
C GLU A 15 39.44 11.66 -0.45
N ASP A 16 38.84 11.76 0.74
CA ASP A 16 37.57 11.08 1.09
C ASP A 16 36.41 11.57 0.20
N ASP A 17 36.36 12.88 -0.07
CA ASP A 17 35.36 13.50 -0.95
C ASP A 17 35.41 12.93 -2.38
N SER A 18 36.60 12.55 -2.86
CA SER A 18 36.78 11.99 -4.21
C SER A 18 36.20 10.59 -4.35
N VAL A 19 36.39 9.75 -3.32
CA VAL A 19 35.89 8.38 -3.34
C VAL A 19 34.40 8.34 -3.06
N GLU A 20 33.89 9.19 -2.15
CA GLU A 20 32.46 9.35 -1.97
C GLU A 20 31.75 9.73 -3.28
N ASP A 21 32.31 10.69 -4.02
CA ASP A 21 31.78 11.12 -5.31
C ASP A 21 31.87 10.02 -6.37
N LEU A 22 32.94 9.21 -6.36
CA LEU A 22 33.09 8.06 -7.24
C LEU A 22 32.02 6.99 -6.96
N CYS A 23 31.82 6.64 -5.69
CA CYS A 23 30.81 5.68 -5.27
C CYS A 23 29.40 6.18 -5.61
N LYS A 24 29.11 7.46 -5.33
CA LYS A 24 27.84 8.10 -5.70
C LYS A 24 27.65 8.07 -7.22
N LYS A 25 28.66 8.39 -8.04
CA LYS A 25 28.56 8.36 -9.52
C LYS A 25 28.36 6.96 -10.07
N THR A 26 29.03 5.96 -9.49
CA THR A 26 28.98 4.56 -9.97
C THR A 26 27.62 3.91 -9.72
N LEU A 27 27.04 4.15 -8.54
CA LEU A 27 25.80 3.47 -8.12
C LEU A 27 24.53 4.29 -8.34
N LYS A 28 24.60 5.61 -8.52
CA LYS A 28 23.41 6.45 -8.68
C LYS A 28 22.57 6.03 -9.89
N SER A 29 21.26 5.99 -9.70
CA SER A 29 20.24 5.70 -10.71
C SER A 29 20.26 4.29 -11.31
N ARG A 30 21.14 3.40 -10.83
CA ARG A 30 21.11 1.98 -11.22
C ARG A 30 19.84 1.31 -10.71
N ILE A 31 19.28 0.46 -11.56
CA ILE A 31 18.11 -0.36 -11.24
C ILE A 31 18.58 -1.80 -11.18
N PHE A 32 18.13 -2.56 -10.19
CA PHE A 32 18.45 -3.97 -10.04
C PHE A 32 17.28 -4.75 -9.47
N LEU A 33 17.28 -6.06 -9.73
CA LEU A 33 16.38 -7.00 -9.10
C LEU A 33 16.96 -7.50 -7.77
N GLY A 34 16.21 -7.37 -6.69
CA GLY A 34 16.58 -7.89 -5.38
C GLY A 34 15.44 -8.64 -4.70
N GLU A 35 15.78 -9.57 -3.81
CA GLU A 35 14.84 -10.28 -2.94
C GLU A 35 14.87 -9.64 -1.55
N PHE A 36 13.75 -9.09 -1.09
CA PHE A 36 13.61 -8.61 0.29
C PHE A 36 13.33 -9.80 1.22
N ARG A 37 14.33 -10.17 2.04
CA ARG A 37 14.28 -11.38 2.87
C ARG A 37 13.76 -11.14 4.28
N GLU A 38 14.33 -10.17 4.98
CA GLU A 38 14.04 -9.97 6.40
C GLU A 38 14.41 -8.57 6.87
N LYS A 39 13.85 -8.20 8.02
CA LYS A 39 14.24 -7.02 8.79
C LYS A 39 15.01 -7.48 10.02
N ARG A 40 16.30 -7.17 10.10
CA ARG A 40 17.21 -7.65 11.15
C ARG A 40 17.73 -6.51 12.00
N LEU A 41 17.83 -6.75 13.31
CA LEU A 41 18.45 -5.82 14.25
C LEU A 41 19.98 -5.92 14.12
N VAL A 42 20.64 -4.81 13.78
CA VAL A 42 22.10 -4.73 13.77
C VAL A 42 22.56 -4.21 15.14
N PRO A 43 23.31 -5.01 15.93
CA PRO A 43 23.65 -4.64 17.30
C PRO A 43 24.59 -3.43 17.37
N GLU A 44 25.50 -3.28 16.39
CA GLU A 44 26.47 -2.17 16.32
C GLU A 44 25.79 -0.80 16.16
N LEU A 45 24.61 -0.77 15.54
CA LEU A 45 23.85 0.46 15.30
C LEU A 45 22.61 0.58 16.19
N ASN A 46 22.30 -0.46 16.98
CA ASN A 46 21.07 -0.59 17.78
C ASN A 46 19.80 -0.23 17.00
N SER A 47 19.73 -0.61 15.72
CA SER A 47 18.66 -0.22 14.82
C SER A 47 18.33 -1.34 13.83
N TYR A 48 17.09 -1.38 13.37
CA TYR A 48 16.64 -2.38 12.40
C TYR A 48 17.05 -1.97 10.99
N ARG A 49 17.56 -2.93 10.22
CA ARG A 49 17.93 -2.78 8.81
C ARG A 49 17.22 -3.83 7.98
N ASP A 50 16.93 -3.45 6.76
CA ASP A 50 16.25 -4.25 5.77
C ASP A 50 17.29 -4.99 4.92
N VAL A 51 17.18 -6.31 4.83
CA VAL A 51 18.13 -7.17 4.12
C VAL A 51 17.59 -7.49 2.74
N ILE A 52 18.26 -6.97 1.71
CA ILE A 52 17.97 -7.26 0.31
C ILE A 52 19.10 -8.12 -0.25
N VAL A 53 18.75 -9.26 -0.82
CA VAL A 53 19.71 -10.16 -1.45
C VAL A 53 19.69 -9.94 -2.96
N VAL A 54 20.86 -9.61 -3.51
CA VAL A 54 21.08 -9.52 -4.96
C VAL A 54 21.80 -10.78 -5.39
N SER A 55 21.19 -11.53 -6.31
CA SER A 55 21.78 -12.75 -6.86
C SER A 55 22.65 -12.42 -8.06
N ALA A 56 23.93 -12.82 -8.04
CA ALA A 56 24.85 -12.61 -9.17
C ALA A 56 24.40 -13.33 -10.45
N ARG A 57 23.57 -14.38 -10.33
CA ARG A 57 22.97 -15.09 -11.47
C ARG A 57 22.05 -14.20 -12.30
N THR A 58 21.31 -13.29 -11.66
CA THR A 58 20.31 -12.47 -12.34
C THR A 58 20.88 -11.12 -12.75
N GLU A 59 21.73 -10.53 -11.91
CA GLU A 59 22.26 -9.17 -12.09
C GLU A 59 23.78 -9.14 -11.82
N ALA A 60 24.56 -9.75 -12.70
CA ALA A 60 26.02 -9.83 -12.53
C ALA A 60 26.73 -8.46 -12.61
N ALA A 61 26.22 -7.55 -13.44
CA ALA A 61 26.82 -6.22 -13.60
C ALA A 61 26.73 -5.38 -12.32
N ILE A 62 25.56 -5.34 -11.67
CA ILE A 62 25.39 -4.59 -10.43
C ILE A 62 26.09 -5.27 -9.25
N ALA A 63 26.16 -6.61 -9.22
CA ALA A 63 26.88 -7.34 -8.20
C ALA A 63 28.37 -6.99 -8.23
N ASN A 64 28.98 -6.98 -9.42
CA ASN A 64 30.36 -6.55 -9.60
C ASN A 64 30.57 -5.08 -9.21
N ASP A 65 29.66 -4.18 -9.60
CA ASP A 65 29.75 -2.76 -9.22
C ASP A 65 29.65 -2.56 -7.69
N LEU A 66 28.76 -3.31 -7.02
CA LEU A 66 28.63 -3.31 -5.56
C LEU A 66 29.87 -3.89 -4.87
N ASP A 67 30.48 -4.92 -5.45
CA ASP A 67 31.73 -5.51 -4.96
C ASP A 67 32.90 -4.54 -5.07
N ILE A 68 33.04 -3.85 -6.20
CA ILE A 68 34.08 -2.82 -6.40
C ILE A 68 33.90 -1.68 -5.39
N VAL A 69 32.65 -1.27 -5.15
CA VAL A 69 32.35 -0.22 -4.17
C VAL A 69 32.62 -0.71 -2.75
N HIS A 70 32.24 -1.94 -2.42
CA HIS A 70 32.55 -2.54 -1.12
C HIS A 70 34.06 -2.58 -0.87
N ASP A 71 34.86 -3.07 -1.82
CA ASP A 71 36.31 -3.19 -1.65
C ASP A 71 36.96 -1.81 -1.47
N LYS A 72 36.54 -0.80 -2.25
CA LYS A 72 37.00 0.59 -2.05
C LYS A 72 36.59 1.19 -0.71
N LEU A 73 35.39 0.88 -0.23
CA LEU A 73 34.94 1.33 1.09
C LEU A 73 35.77 0.65 2.18
N VAL A 74 36.04 -0.65 2.08
CA VAL A 74 36.88 -1.36 3.05
C VAL A 74 38.31 -0.82 3.05
N ASP A 75 38.90 -0.54 1.88
CA ASP A 75 40.26 -0.02 1.77
C ASP A 75 40.41 1.36 2.43
N LEU A 76 39.40 2.22 2.32
CA LEU A 76 39.37 3.51 3.03
C LEU A 76 39.20 3.36 4.54
N HIS A 77 38.31 2.47 4.97
CA HIS A 77 37.98 2.31 6.40
C HIS A 77 39.03 1.49 7.16
N ALA A 78 39.93 0.78 6.47
CA ALA A 78 41.09 0.15 7.08
C ALA A 78 42.04 1.17 7.77
N GLY A 79 41.92 2.46 7.45
CA GLY A 79 42.83 3.51 7.89
C GLY A 79 42.44 4.36 9.10
N GLY A 80 41.18 4.39 9.57
CA GLY A 80 40.89 5.37 10.63
C GLY A 80 39.50 5.53 11.26
N ASP A 81 38.44 4.85 10.83
CA ASP A 81 37.15 4.98 11.51
C ASP A 81 36.28 3.73 11.34
N VAL A 82 35.66 3.24 12.43
CA VAL A 82 34.84 2.02 12.42
C VAL A 82 33.42 2.39 11.99
N GLN A 83 33.26 2.79 10.73
CA GLN A 83 31.93 3.01 10.16
C GLN A 83 31.33 1.68 9.69
N TRP A 84 30.09 1.42 10.07
CA TRP A 84 29.41 0.20 9.64
C TRP A 84 29.05 0.28 8.15
N ILE A 85 29.48 -0.72 7.38
CA ILE A 85 29.23 -0.78 5.94
C ILE A 85 27.97 -1.61 5.69
N GLY A 86 26.94 -0.99 5.10
CA GLY A 86 25.68 -1.64 4.74
C GLY A 86 25.73 -2.58 3.54
N LEU A 87 26.90 -3.17 3.25
CA LEU A 87 27.12 -4.14 2.18
C LEU A 87 27.83 -5.36 2.78
N THR A 88 27.31 -6.55 2.50
CA THR A 88 27.95 -7.80 2.94
C THR A 88 28.05 -8.76 1.77
N ARG A 89 29.26 -9.21 1.50
CA ARG A 89 29.52 -10.27 0.53
C ARG A 89 29.19 -11.63 1.16
N ASN A 90 28.14 -12.28 0.69
CA ASN A 90 27.83 -13.65 1.12
C ASN A 90 28.57 -14.66 0.25
N THR A 91 29.84 -14.89 0.55
CA THR A 91 30.65 -15.97 -0.05
C THR A 91 30.34 -17.34 0.59
N GLY A 92 29.14 -17.51 1.15
CA GLY A 92 28.81 -18.51 2.16
C GLY A 92 28.24 -19.84 1.67
N GLN A 93 27.94 -20.01 0.38
CA GLN A 93 27.58 -21.32 -0.16
C GLN A 93 28.75 -21.83 -1.02
N ARG A 94 29.42 -22.89 -0.54
CA ARG A 94 30.54 -23.62 -1.18
C ARG A 94 30.17 -24.29 -2.52
N VAL A 95 29.24 -23.72 -3.28
CA VAL A 95 28.87 -24.13 -4.62
C VAL A 95 29.26 -22.97 -5.53
N LYS A 96 30.32 -23.15 -6.32
CA LYS A 96 30.75 -22.22 -7.36
C LYS A 96 29.52 -21.80 -8.19
N GLY A 97 29.15 -20.52 -8.14
CA GLY A 97 28.06 -19.94 -8.94
C GLY A 97 26.86 -19.34 -8.19
N LEU A 98 26.86 -19.34 -6.85
CA LEU A 98 25.82 -18.70 -6.02
C LEU A 98 26.36 -17.53 -5.19
N GLU A 99 27.19 -16.69 -5.81
CA GLU A 99 27.61 -15.44 -5.19
C GLU A 99 26.38 -14.52 -5.07
N SER A 100 26.11 -14.07 -3.85
CA SER A 100 25.04 -13.12 -3.59
C SER A 100 25.57 -12.00 -2.72
N VAL A 101 25.17 -10.77 -3.05
CA VAL A 101 25.52 -9.58 -2.28
C VAL A 101 24.31 -9.19 -1.47
N SER A 102 24.49 -9.11 -0.15
CA SER A 102 23.46 -8.59 0.75
C SER A 102 23.64 -7.09 0.90
N VAL A 103 22.61 -6.36 0.50
CA VAL A 103 22.50 -4.92 0.68
C VAL A 103 21.62 -4.66 1.90
N TRP A 104 22.18 -3.94 2.86
CA TRP A 104 21.47 -3.52 4.06
C TRP A 104 21.02 -2.07 3.89
N THR A 105 19.72 -1.84 3.98
CA THR A 105 19.12 -0.53 3.74
C THR A 105 18.11 -0.16 4.81
N GLU A 106 17.68 1.09 4.80
CA GLU A 106 16.48 1.59 5.46
C GLU A 106 15.47 1.91 4.36
N LEU A 107 14.39 1.12 4.24
CA LEU A 107 13.29 1.42 3.34
C LEU A 107 12.30 2.38 4.00
N ASP A 108 11.90 3.43 3.27
CA ASP A 108 10.98 4.47 3.75
C ASP A 108 9.53 3.94 3.95
N SER A 109 9.19 2.73 3.49
CA SER A 109 7.83 2.18 3.54
C SER A 109 7.81 0.70 3.90
N PHE A 110 6.70 0.23 4.47
CA PHE A 110 6.49 -1.18 4.82
C PHE A 110 6.24 -1.99 3.54
N HIS A 111 7.22 -2.80 3.14
CA HIS A 111 7.12 -3.70 1.98
C HIS A 111 6.98 -5.15 2.47
N THR A 112 6.22 -5.96 1.74
CA THR A 112 6.09 -7.40 2.02
C THR A 112 7.34 -8.17 1.59
N PHE A 113 7.51 -9.39 2.08
CA PHE A 113 8.55 -10.31 1.61
C PHE A 113 8.32 -10.64 0.13
N GLY A 114 9.38 -10.62 -0.68
CA GLY A 114 9.25 -10.89 -2.12
C GLY A 114 10.36 -10.30 -2.98
N THR A 115 10.20 -10.41 -4.29
CA THR A 115 11.17 -9.88 -5.26
C THR A 115 10.72 -8.54 -5.82
N TYR A 116 11.62 -7.57 -5.82
CA TYR A 116 11.32 -6.19 -6.22
C TYR A 116 12.41 -5.61 -7.10
N TRP A 117 11.98 -4.71 -7.98
CA TRP A 117 12.88 -3.82 -8.68
C TRP A 117 13.22 -2.63 -7.79
N PHE A 118 14.50 -2.49 -7.48
CA PHE A 118 15.04 -1.41 -6.68
C PHE A 118 15.81 -0.45 -7.56
N GLN A 119 15.67 0.85 -7.31
CA GLN A 119 16.51 1.90 -7.87
C GLN A 119 17.38 2.51 -6.78
N ILE A 120 18.69 2.56 -6.99
CA ILE A 120 19.61 3.23 -6.07
C ILE A 120 19.47 4.75 -6.26
N LYS A 121 18.95 5.45 -5.24
CA LYS A 121 18.84 6.92 -5.27
C LYS A 121 20.21 7.56 -5.03
N THR A 122 20.87 7.15 -3.96
CA THR A 122 22.16 7.69 -3.51
C THR A 122 22.75 6.79 -2.44
N ILE A 123 24.04 6.95 -2.17
CA ILE A 123 24.70 6.44 -0.98
C ILE A 123 24.64 7.54 0.09
N ARG A 124 24.33 7.17 1.33
CA ARG A 124 24.34 8.05 2.50
C ARG A 124 25.52 7.68 3.37
N PHE A 125 26.40 8.65 3.57
CA PHE A 125 27.51 8.58 4.51
C PHE A 125 27.02 9.27 5.79
N ARG A 126 26.91 8.50 6.88
CA ARG A 126 26.66 9.00 8.25
C ARG A 126 27.94 8.76 9.06
N SER A 127 28.08 9.46 10.18
CA SER A 127 29.26 9.35 11.04
C SER A 127 29.51 7.94 11.59
N ASN A 128 28.50 7.06 11.58
CA ASN A 128 28.56 5.70 12.11
C ASN A 128 28.17 4.62 11.09
N GLU A 129 27.64 4.98 9.92
CA GLU A 129 27.20 4.00 8.93
C GLU A 129 27.22 4.53 7.49
N ILE A 130 27.47 3.63 6.55
CA ILE A 130 27.37 3.86 5.12
C ILE A 130 26.24 3.01 4.57
N LEU A 131 25.19 3.67 4.08
CA LEU A 131 23.94 3.01 3.71
C LEU A 131 23.47 3.42 2.31
N LEU A 132 23.00 2.45 1.52
CA LEU A 132 22.42 2.71 0.22
C LEU A 132 20.97 3.14 0.39
N LYS A 133 20.59 4.32 -0.12
CA LYS A 133 19.19 4.72 -0.17
C LYS A 133 18.54 4.15 -1.42
N LEU A 134 17.61 3.23 -1.22
CA LEU A 134 16.88 2.58 -2.31
C LEU A 134 15.47 3.15 -2.48
N LYS A 135 14.97 3.15 -3.72
CA LYS A 135 13.57 3.35 -4.08
C LYS A 135 13.02 2.03 -4.60
N VAL A 136 11.88 1.57 -4.09
CA VAL A 136 11.16 0.47 -4.72
C VAL A 136 10.41 1.00 -5.95
N LEU A 137 10.60 0.36 -7.10
CA LEU A 137 9.90 0.73 -8.34
C LEU A 137 8.62 -0.10 -8.52
N ARG A 138 8.75 -1.44 -8.45
CA ARG A 138 7.64 -2.40 -8.62
C ARG A 138 8.00 -3.74 -8.01
N SER A 139 7.03 -4.53 -7.58
CA SER A 139 7.27 -5.94 -7.28
C SER A 139 7.29 -6.75 -8.57
N VAL A 140 8.03 -7.86 -8.60
CA VAL A 140 8.00 -8.83 -9.71
C VAL A 140 6.82 -9.78 -9.57
N ASP A 141 6.37 -10.00 -8.33
CA ASP A 141 5.20 -10.79 -8.02
C ASP A 141 3.88 -10.07 -8.42
N ASP A 142 3.93 -8.76 -8.67
CA ASP A 142 2.91 -8.01 -9.42
C ASP A 142 3.01 -8.31 -10.92
N VAL A 143 2.96 -9.60 -11.30
CA VAL A 143 2.33 -9.95 -12.57
C VAL A 143 0.84 -9.66 -12.37
N VAL A 144 0.49 -8.38 -12.52
CA VAL A 144 -0.85 -8.01 -12.94
C VAL A 144 -1.05 -8.80 -14.23
N PRO A 145 -1.98 -9.78 -14.31
CA PRO A 145 -2.39 -10.27 -15.60
C PRO A 145 -2.70 -9.02 -16.42
N GLN A 146 -2.24 -8.91 -17.66
CA GLN A 146 -2.83 -7.95 -18.59
C GLN A 146 -4.30 -8.33 -18.75
N GLN A 147 -5.10 -7.92 -17.77
CA GLN A 147 -6.52 -7.87 -17.82
C GLN A 147 -6.75 -6.48 -18.39
N ASP A 148 -6.86 -6.44 -19.71
CA ASP A 148 -7.66 -5.41 -20.36
C ASP A 148 -8.86 -5.15 -19.46
N SER A 149 -9.16 -3.87 -19.22
CA SER A 149 -10.28 -3.42 -18.41
C SER A 149 -11.60 -3.82 -19.09
N GLN A 150 -11.90 -5.11 -19.13
CA GLN A 150 -13.23 -5.64 -19.20
C GLN A 150 -13.75 -5.56 -17.77
N GLU A 151 -14.68 -4.64 -17.55
CA GLU A 151 -15.55 -4.64 -16.39
C GLU A 151 -16.15 -6.03 -16.26
N LEU A 152 -15.59 -6.87 -15.39
CA LEU A 152 -16.26 -8.10 -15.00
C LEU A 152 -17.40 -7.67 -14.07
N PRO A 153 -18.66 -7.91 -14.45
CA PRO A 153 -19.77 -7.70 -13.54
C PRO A 153 -19.60 -8.74 -12.45
N PHE A 154 -19.06 -8.36 -11.30
CA PHE A 154 -19.01 -9.25 -10.14
C PHE A 154 -20.44 -9.44 -9.65
N LYS A 155 -21.13 -10.39 -10.27
CA LYS A 155 -22.49 -10.80 -9.95
C LYS A 155 -22.35 -11.95 -8.96
N TRP A 156 -22.89 -11.78 -7.76
CA TRP A 156 -22.91 -12.80 -6.70
C TRP A 156 -23.58 -14.12 -7.12
N GLU A 157 -24.15 -14.17 -8.32
CA GLU A 157 -24.81 -15.31 -8.95
C GLU A 157 -23.84 -16.24 -9.69
N ASP A 158 -22.59 -15.83 -9.96
CA ASP A 158 -21.58 -16.64 -10.67
C ASP A 158 -20.53 -17.26 -9.72
N ILE A 159 -20.77 -17.22 -8.40
CA ILE A 159 -19.96 -18.01 -7.46
C ILE A 159 -20.28 -19.48 -7.72
N ASP A 160 -19.36 -20.16 -8.41
CA ASP A 160 -19.45 -21.59 -8.68
C ASP A 160 -19.52 -22.37 -7.35
N TRP A 161 -20.75 -22.71 -6.95
CA TRP A 161 -21.06 -23.65 -5.88
C TRP A 161 -20.21 -24.94 -5.92
N PRO A 162 -19.88 -25.55 -7.10
CA PRO A 162 -18.99 -26.70 -7.13
C PRO A 162 -17.56 -26.42 -6.65
N VAL A 163 -17.05 -25.19 -6.79
CA VAL A 163 -15.74 -24.79 -6.25
C VAL A 163 -15.79 -24.67 -4.73
N VAL A 164 -16.88 -24.10 -4.19
CA VAL A 164 -17.11 -24.01 -2.74
C VAL A 164 -17.26 -25.41 -2.13
N GLU A 165 -17.96 -26.32 -2.80
CA GLU A 165 -18.06 -27.71 -2.38
C GLU A 165 -16.72 -28.44 -2.45
N GLN A 166 -15.91 -28.19 -3.46
CA GLN A 166 -14.57 -28.78 -3.58
C GLN A 166 -13.64 -28.27 -2.45
N LEU A 167 -13.69 -26.98 -2.15
CA LEU A 167 -12.95 -26.38 -1.04
C LEU A 167 -13.44 -26.95 0.30
N GLY A 168 -14.75 -27.07 0.48
CA GLY A 168 -15.36 -27.68 1.66
C GLY A 168 -14.95 -29.13 1.85
N ARG A 169 -14.93 -29.94 0.78
CA ARG A 169 -14.43 -31.33 0.82
C ARG A 169 -12.94 -31.40 1.16
N HIS A 170 -12.12 -30.50 0.61
CA HIS A 170 -10.69 -30.46 0.92
C HIS A 170 -10.43 -30.06 2.37
N ILE A 171 -11.16 -29.06 2.89
CA ILE A 171 -11.08 -28.62 4.29
C ILE A 171 -11.57 -29.73 5.22
N TYR A 172 -12.68 -30.40 4.87
CA TYR A 172 -13.23 -31.49 5.68
C TYR A 172 -12.28 -32.69 5.76
N THR A 173 -11.74 -33.12 4.63
CA THR A 173 -10.80 -34.26 4.59
C THR A 173 -9.48 -33.94 5.30
N TRP A 174 -8.94 -32.74 5.11
CA TRP A 174 -7.76 -32.27 5.85
C TRP A 174 -8.02 -32.24 7.37
N THR A 175 -9.16 -31.67 7.79
CA THR A 175 -9.52 -31.59 9.22
C THR A 175 -9.77 -32.97 9.82
N ALA A 176 -10.44 -33.86 9.10
CA ALA A 176 -10.68 -35.24 9.53
C ALA A 176 -9.37 -36.04 9.64
N GLN A 177 -8.44 -35.84 8.70
CA GLN A 177 -7.13 -36.47 8.73
C GLN A 177 -6.31 -36.00 9.94
N GLN A 178 -6.35 -34.70 10.24
CA GLN A 178 -5.67 -34.14 11.41
C GLN A 178 -6.33 -34.53 12.74
N ALA A 179 -7.65 -34.66 12.78
CA ALA A 179 -8.34 -35.20 13.96
C ALA A 179 -7.92 -36.66 14.21
N ARG A 180 -7.83 -37.47 13.16
CA ARG A 180 -7.43 -38.87 13.27
C ARG A 180 -5.99 -39.03 13.76
N SER A 181 -5.05 -38.22 13.25
CA SER A 181 -3.65 -38.26 13.69
C SER A 181 -3.50 -37.88 15.16
N VAL A 182 -4.24 -36.86 15.62
CA VAL A 182 -4.28 -36.45 17.02
C VAL A 182 -4.91 -37.53 17.91
N VAL A 183 -6.03 -38.13 17.50
CA VAL A 183 -6.68 -39.21 18.27
C VAL A 183 -5.77 -40.42 18.40
N THR A 184 -5.08 -40.84 17.33
CA THR A 184 -4.10 -41.94 17.40
C THR A 184 -2.91 -41.60 18.29
N SER A 185 -2.45 -40.34 18.24
CA SER A 185 -1.39 -39.86 19.12
C SER A 185 -1.83 -39.89 20.58
N LEU A 186 -3.06 -39.49 20.88
CA LEU A 186 -3.64 -39.53 22.22
C LEU A 186 -3.87 -40.96 22.72
N LEU A 187 -4.33 -41.88 21.86
CA LEU A 187 -4.55 -43.29 22.23
C LEU A 187 -3.25 -44.05 22.52
N SER A 188 -2.13 -43.63 21.93
CA SER A 188 -0.81 -44.24 22.13
C SER A 188 -0.11 -43.81 23.42
N ILE A 189 -0.68 -42.86 24.18
CA ILE A 189 -0.07 -42.33 25.41
C ILE A 189 -0.10 -43.42 26.49
N ARG A 190 1.07 -43.96 26.82
CA ARG A 190 1.23 -44.76 28.03
C ARG A 190 1.27 -43.85 29.25
N ILE A 191 0.30 -44.03 30.14
CA ILE A 191 0.08 -43.15 31.29
C ILE A 191 1.09 -43.47 32.40
N SER A 192 2.02 -42.54 32.65
CA SER A 192 2.84 -42.52 33.86
C SER A 192 2.19 -41.61 34.90
N MET A 193 1.98 -42.12 36.13
CA MET A 193 1.26 -41.39 37.21
C MET A 193 1.92 -40.05 37.57
N VAL A 194 3.25 -39.95 37.43
CA VAL A 194 4.00 -38.71 37.72
C VAL A 194 3.74 -37.63 36.66
N GLN A 195 3.50 -38.03 35.41
CA GLN A 195 3.24 -37.09 34.32
C GLN A 195 1.80 -36.57 34.33
N VAL A 196 0.84 -37.38 34.80
CA VAL A 196 -0.58 -37.00 34.89
C VAL A 196 -0.81 -35.75 35.75
N VAL A 197 -0.13 -35.65 36.89
CA VAL A 197 -0.28 -34.48 37.78
C VAL A 197 0.19 -33.19 37.10
N SER A 198 1.28 -33.25 36.33
CA SER A 198 1.79 -32.12 35.54
C SER A 198 0.81 -31.71 34.44
N TYR A 199 0.23 -32.69 33.72
CA TYR A 199 -0.78 -32.43 32.69
C TYR A 199 -2.07 -31.82 33.24
N ILE A 200 -2.56 -32.29 34.38
CA ILE A 200 -3.75 -31.71 35.04
C ILE A 200 -3.48 -30.25 35.43
N LYS A 201 -2.30 -29.96 35.99
CA LYS A 201 -1.91 -28.58 36.33
C LYS A 201 -1.85 -27.69 35.08
N MET A 202 -1.24 -28.16 34.00
CA MET A 202 -1.19 -27.45 32.72
C MET A 202 -2.60 -27.20 32.15
N PHE A 203 -3.50 -28.18 32.24
CA PHE A 203 -4.87 -28.04 31.76
C PHE A 203 -5.65 -26.99 32.56
N ILE A 204 -5.47 -26.94 33.88
CA ILE A 204 -6.07 -25.89 34.72
C ILE A 204 -5.54 -24.51 34.34
N PHE A 205 -4.21 -24.36 34.15
CA PHE A 205 -3.64 -23.09 33.69
C PHE A 205 -4.17 -22.70 32.31
N LEU A 206 -4.25 -23.65 31.37
CA LEU A 206 -4.81 -23.44 30.05
C LEU A 206 -6.26 -22.96 30.11
N ALA A 207 -7.08 -23.58 30.96
CA ALA A 207 -8.48 -23.19 31.13
C ALA A 207 -8.60 -21.75 31.68
N ILE A 208 -7.77 -21.38 32.66
CA ILE A 208 -7.75 -20.02 33.22
C ILE A 208 -7.32 -19.01 32.15
N THR A 209 -6.23 -19.29 31.43
CA THR A 209 -5.74 -18.42 30.35
C THR A 209 -6.76 -18.29 29.23
N ALA A 210 -7.45 -19.39 28.86
CA ALA A 210 -8.50 -19.38 27.85
C ALA A 210 -9.65 -18.45 28.26
N VAL A 211 -10.14 -18.55 29.50
CA VAL A 211 -11.21 -17.67 30.02
C VAL A 211 -10.77 -16.20 30.03
N VAL A 212 -9.56 -15.91 30.51
CA VAL A 212 -9.01 -14.54 30.51
C VAL A 212 -8.88 -14.00 29.09
N SER A 213 -8.37 -14.81 28.16
CA SER A 213 -8.24 -14.42 26.76
C SER A 213 -9.59 -14.14 26.12
N LEU A 214 -10.61 -14.94 26.41
CA LEU A 214 -11.97 -14.75 25.91
C LEU A 214 -12.56 -13.43 26.40
N PHE A 215 -12.32 -13.08 27.67
CA PHE A 215 -12.76 -11.81 28.24
C PHE A 215 -12.09 -10.61 27.52
N HIS A 216 -10.78 -10.69 27.28
CA HIS A 216 -10.05 -9.66 26.53
C HIS A 216 -10.54 -9.53 25.10
N VAL A 217 -10.76 -10.64 24.40
CA VAL A 217 -11.29 -10.64 23.03
C VAL A 217 -12.67 -10.00 22.98
N THR A 218 -13.56 -10.36 23.92
CA THR A 218 -14.91 -9.79 24.00
C THR A 218 -14.85 -8.27 24.21
N ARG A 219 -13.97 -7.82 25.10
CA ARG A 219 -13.75 -6.39 25.35
C ARG A 219 -13.21 -5.67 24.11
N ALA A 220 -12.23 -6.27 23.43
CA ALA A 220 -11.64 -5.71 22.22
C ALA A 220 -12.68 -5.60 21.09
N ILE A 221 -13.51 -6.63 20.90
CA ILE A 221 -14.62 -6.63 19.93
C ILE A 221 -15.64 -5.56 20.28
N GLY A 222 -15.98 -5.38 21.56
CA GLY A 222 -16.90 -4.33 22.00
C GLY A 222 -16.38 -2.93 21.70
N GLU A 223 -15.11 -2.66 22.03
CA GLU A 223 -14.48 -1.37 21.76
C GLU A 223 -14.34 -1.11 20.26
N PHE A 224 -13.94 -2.13 19.50
CA PHE A 224 -13.90 -2.06 18.04
C PHE A 224 -15.28 -1.79 17.44
N GLY A 225 -16.32 -2.51 17.90
CA GLY A 225 -17.69 -2.35 17.43
C GLY A 225 -18.23 -0.95 17.68
N LEU A 226 -17.99 -0.38 18.86
CA LEU A 226 -18.38 1.00 19.17
C LEU A 226 -17.68 1.99 18.24
N ARG A 227 -16.36 1.86 18.04
CA ARG A 227 -15.59 2.72 17.12
C ARG A 227 -16.09 2.57 15.68
N PHE A 228 -16.38 1.35 15.26
CA PHE A 228 -16.91 1.05 13.93
C PHE A 228 -18.27 1.69 13.70
N ILE A 229 -19.19 1.61 14.66
CA ILE A 229 -20.50 2.27 14.58
C ILE A 229 -20.34 3.79 14.50
N THR A 230 -19.44 4.37 15.31
CA THR A 230 -19.21 5.83 15.26
C THR A 230 -18.63 6.29 13.93
N GLU A 231 -17.70 5.53 13.36
CA GLU A 231 -17.10 5.87 12.07
C GLU A 231 -18.08 5.63 10.91
N SER A 232 -18.87 4.56 10.98
CA SER A 232 -19.95 4.28 10.04
C SER A 232 -21.00 5.39 10.05
N ARG A 233 -21.37 5.90 11.23
CA ARG A 233 -22.27 7.05 11.35
C ARG A 233 -21.69 8.29 10.68
N ARG A 234 -20.39 8.57 10.87
CA ARG A 234 -19.73 9.70 10.21
C ARG A 234 -19.70 9.50 8.69
N CYS A 235 -19.43 8.30 8.22
CA CYS A 235 -19.47 7.93 6.80
C CYS A 235 -20.86 8.16 6.20
N ILE A 236 -21.92 7.67 6.86
CA ILE A 236 -23.31 7.86 6.42
C ILE A 236 -23.67 9.34 6.37
N HIS A 237 -23.28 10.14 7.37
CA HIS A 237 -23.56 11.57 7.37
C HIS A 237 -22.87 12.30 6.20
N THR A 238 -21.67 11.87 5.83
CA THR A 238 -20.95 12.42 4.66
C THR A 238 -21.51 11.91 3.34
N LEU A 239 -21.97 10.65 3.28
CA LEU A 239 -22.53 10.03 2.07
C LEU A 239 -23.96 10.46 1.77
N MET A 240 -24.78 10.74 2.78
CA MET A 240 -26.18 11.15 2.60
C MET A 240 -26.36 12.33 1.63
N PRO A 241 -25.66 13.47 1.78
CA PRO A 241 -25.79 14.58 0.83
C PRO A 241 -25.25 14.23 -0.57
N LEU A 242 -24.28 13.33 -0.67
CA LEU A 242 -23.75 12.84 -1.95
C LEU A 242 -24.82 12.01 -2.68
N PHE A 243 -25.49 11.08 -1.99
CA PHE A 243 -26.58 10.29 -2.57
C PHE A 243 -27.77 11.15 -3.00
N LEU A 244 -28.19 12.09 -2.16
CA LEU A 244 -29.24 13.05 -2.50
C LEU A 244 -28.87 13.87 -3.73
N GLY A 245 -27.62 14.35 -3.82
CA GLY A 245 -27.12 15.08 -4.99
C GLY A 245 -27.13 14.24 -6.27
N ILE A 246 -26.76 12.97 -6.19
CA ILE A 246 -26.81 12.03 -7.33
C ILE A 246 -28.26 11.80 -7.77
N ILE A 247 -29.18 11.57 -6.83
CA ILE A 247 -30.60 11.37 -7.14
C ILE A 247 -31.18 12.63 -7.81
N ASP A 248 -30.86 13.82 -7.31
CA ASP A 248 -31.29 15.08 -7.91
C ASP A 248 -30.71 15.29 -9.31
N PHE A 249 -29.45 14.91 -9.52
CA PHE A 249 -28.80 14.96 -10.83
C PHE A 249 -29.52 14.06 -11.84
N PHE A 250 -29.81 12.81 -11.48
CA PHE A 250 -30.58 11.90 -12.33
C PHE A 250 -31.99 12.42 -12.57
N THR A 251 -32.67 12.92 -11.54
CA THR A 251 -34.03 13.48 -11.67
C THR A 251 -34.06 14.65 -12.64
N LYS A 252 -33.04 15.53 -12.60
CA LYS A 252 -32.91 16.66 -13.53
C LYS A 252 -32.56 16.24 -14.95
N ILE A 253 -31.68 15.26 -15.12
CA ILE A 253 -31.32 14.74 -16.45
C ILE A 253 -32.55 14.09 -17.09
N VAL A 254 -33.18 13.18 -16.37
CA VAL A 254 -34.34 12.44 -16.86
C VAL A 254 -35.51 13.40 -17.11
N GLY A 255 -35.80 14.31 -16.16
CA GLY A 255 -36.85 15.32 -16.31
C GLY A 255 -36.58 16.29 -17.47
N GLY A 256 -35.33 16.77 -17.63
CA GLY A 256 -34.93 17.63 -18.74
C GLY A 256 -35.03 16.92 -20.09
N PHE A 257 -34.66 15.64 -20.15
CA PHE A 257 -34.78 14.81 -21.34
C PHE A 257 -36.24 14.59 -21.73
N TYR A 258 -37.12 14.30 -20.77
CA TYR A 258 -38.57 14.22 -21.00
C TYR A 258 -39.15 15.54 -21.52
N MET A 259 -38.70 16.68 -20.96
CA MET A 259 -39.12 18.01 -21.44
C MET A 259 -38.66 18.29 -22.87
N LEU A 260 -37.42 17.89 -23.24
CA LEU A 260 -36.91 18.01 -24.60
C LEU A 260 -37.75 17.19 -25.58
N ILE A 261 -38.04 15.93 -25.26
CA ILE A 261 -38.90 15.07 -26.07
C ILE A 261 -40.29 15.69 -26.24
N ALA A 262 -40.89 16.18 -25.14
CA ALA A 262 -42.19 16.83 -25.19
C ALA A 262 -42.19 18.08 -26.08
N MET A 263 -41.11 18.89 -26.05
CA MET A 263 -40.97 20.05 -26.92
C MET A 263 -40.83 19.66 -28.40
N VAL A 264 -39.99 18.69 -28.73
CA VAL A 264 -39.81 18.21 -30.11
C VAL A 264 -41.12 17.62 -30.65
N TRP A 265 -41.84 16.85 -29.83
CA TRP A 265 -43.13 16.29 -30.21
C TRP A 265 -44.17 17.39 -30.45
N ARG A 266 -44.27 18.37 -29.54
CA ARG A 266 -45.16 19.53 -29.69
C ARG A 266 -44.83 20.37 -30.92
N ASP A 267 -43.55 20.63 -31.18
CA ASP A 267 -43.11 21.44 -32.33
C ASP A 267 -43.32 20.70 -33.65
N SER A 268 -43.08 19.38 -33.68
CA SER A 268 -43.41 18.51 -34.81
C SER A 268 -44.91 18.55 -35.16
N ILE A 269 -45.79 18.51 -34.15
CA ILE A 269 -47.24 18.65 -34.35
C ILE A 269 -47.60 20.08 -34.80
N ASN A 270 -47.02 21.11 -34.19
CA ASN A 270 -47.34 22.50 -34.52
C ASN A 270 -46.82 22.92 -35.90
N LEU A 271 -45.65 22.44 -36.34
CA LEU A 271 -45.14 22.65 -37.70
C LEU A 271 -46.06 22.00 -38.75
N ARG A 272 -46.67 20.86 -38.42
CA ARG A 272 -47.69 20.22 -39.26
C ARG A 272 -49.00 21.04 -39.34
N GLY A 273 -49.33 21.82 -38.29
CA GLY A 273 -50.47 22.74 -38.30
C GLY A 273 -50.19 24.11 -38.95
N ARG A 274 -48.96 24.63 -38.86
CA ARG A 274 -48.58 25.97 -39.32
C ARG A 274 -48.40 26.08 -40.83
N ASN A 275 -48.10 24.98 -41.52
CA ASN A 275 -48.08 24.94 -42.99
C ASN A 275 -49.48 25.12 -43.62
N ASN A 276 -50.56 25.00 -42.84
CA ASN A 276 -51.94 25.22 -43.29
C ASN A 276 -52.48 26.64 -42.99
N LEU A 277 -51.75 27.48 -42.25
CA LEU A 277 -52.16 28.88 -42.00
C LEU A 277 -51.35 29.83 -42.89
N GLN A 278 -51.74 29.78 -44.16
CA GLN A 278 -51.88 30.88 -45.10
C GLN A 278 -51.57 32.28 -44.53
N ALA A 279 -50.73 33.01 -45.26
CA ALA A 279 -50.31 34.38 -45.03
C ALA A 279 -51.48 35.31 -44.62
N LEU A 280 -51.39 35.90 -43.43
CA LEU A 280 -52.14 37.10 -43.07
C LEU A 280 -51.24 38.33 -43.29
N PRO A 281 -51.72 39.39 -43.96
CA PRO A 281 -50.95 40.60 -44.17
C PRO A 281 -50.74 41.37 -42.85
N ALA A 282 -49.62 42.10 -42.78
CA ALA A 282 -49.16 42.80 -41.59
C ALA A 282 -50.19 43.82 -41.06
N PRO A 283 -50.48 43.86 -39.75
CA PRO A 283 -51.32 44.90 -39.18
C PRO A 283 -50.51 46.20 -39.02
N SER A 284 -50.79 47.17 -39.89
CA SER A 284 -50.43 48.56 -39.64
C SER A 284 -51.33 49.13 -38.55
N ARG A 285 -50.82 49.38 -37.34
CA ARG A 285 -51.20 50.57 -36.55
C ARG A 285 -50.38 50.71 -35.26
N ARG A 286 -49.62 51.80 -35.27
CA ARG A 286 -48.84 52.41 -34.20
C ARG A 286 -49.76 52.87 -33.06
N TRP A 287 -49.70 52.22 -31.91
CA TRP A 287 -50.28 52.72 -30.67
C TRP A 287 -49.28 53.67 -29.99
N ARG A 288 -49.59 54.97 -29.92
CA ARG A 288 -48.92 55.90 -29.00
C ARG A 288 -49.71 55.93 -27.68
N PRO A 289 -49.09 55.76 -26.50
CA PRO A 289 -49.77 56.00 -25.25
C PRO A 289 -49.92 57.52 -25.03
N GLN A 290 -51.15 57.95 -24.77
CA GLN A 290 -51.51 59.33 -24.47
C GLN A 290 -51.31 59.57 -22.97
N PHE A 291 -50.30 60.37 -22.63
CA PHE A 291 -50.03 60.82 -21.26
C PHE A 291 -51.03 61.92 -20.87
N THR A 292 -51.84 61.69 -19.84
CA THR A 292 -52.62 62.72 -19.15
C THR A 292 -51.86 63.22 -17.91
N PRO A 293 -51.64 64.53 -17.73
CA PRO A 293 -51.01 65.07 -16.53
C PRO A 293 -51.99 65.24 -15.36
N PRO A 294 -51.51 65.24 -14.11
CA PRO A 294 -52.35 65.27 -12.92
C PRO A 294 -52.96 66.66 -12.66
N ARG A 295 -54.25 66.65 -12.28
CA ARG A 295 -55.03 67.83 -11.91
C ARG A 295 -54.62 68.29 -10.51
N ARG A 296 -53.95 69.45 -10.41
CA ARG A 296 -53.72 70.15 -9.13
C ARG A 296 -55.07 70.60 -8.56
N ILE A 297 -55.34 70.23 -7.31
CA ILE A 297 -56.37 70.85 -6.48
C ILE A 297 -55.64 71.91 -5.64
N ASN A 298 -56.01 73.16 -5.85
CA ASN A 298 -55.59 74.31 -5.04
C ASN A 298 -56.69 74.59 -4.01
N TYR A 299 -56.25 74.77 -2.76
CA TYR A 299 -56.89 75.39 -1.57
C TYR A 299 -58.37 75.09 -1.28
#